data_AF-A0A956CMI3-F1
#
_entry.id   AF-A0A956CMI3-F1
#
_cell.length_a   1.000
_cell.length_b   1.000
_cell.length_c   1.000
_cell.angle_alpha   90.00
_cell.angle_beta   90.00
_cell.angle_gamma   90.00
#
_symmetry.space_group_name_H-M   'P 1'
#
loop_
_entity.id
_entity.type
_entity.pdbx_description
1 polymer ?
#
loop_
_entity_poly.entity_id
_entity_poly.type
_entity_poly.pdbx_seq_one_letter_code
_entity_poly.pdbx_strand_id
1 'polypeptide(L)'
;TAYNHNLDSSKEFYGQIITTRTYEERLRTLASVSKAGIQVCSGGIIGMGESIGDRCAMLVTLANMDPHPNSVPVNALVPVDGTPLEGRAPIDPVELVRMCATARIMMPHATVRLSAGRTSLSREAQLLCFLAGANSIFYGEKLLTTGNPDTSDDRQLFADAGISALEPELA
;
A
#
# COMPACT_ATOMS: atom_id res chain seq x y z
N THR A 1 -16.13 -9.79 -0.87
CA THR A 1 -15.82 -9.09 0.40
C THR A 1 -14.35 -9.25 0.71
N ALA A 2 -13.65 -8.17 1.08
CA ALA A 2 -12.22 -8.18 1.42
C ALA A 2 -11.98 -7.67 2.85
N TYR A 3 -10.90 -8.14 3.48
CA TYR A 3 -10.50 -7.75 4.83
C TYR A 3 -9.09 -7.15 4.84
N ASN A 4 -8.93 -5.99 5.47
CA ASN A 4 -7.64 -5.28 5.52
C ASN A 4 -6.84 -5.63 6.77
N HIS A 5 -5.60 -6.06 6.59
CA HIS A 5 -4.69 -6.39 7.69
C HIS A 5 -3.22 -6.28 7.26
N ASN A 6 -2.60 -5.11 7.45
CA ASN A 6 -1.23 -4.85 7.00
C ASN A 6 -0.15 -5.49 7.87
N LEU A 7 1.01 -5.74 7.26
CA LEU A 7 2.27 -6.10 7.94
C LEU A 7 3.11 -4.87 8.27
N ASP A 8 2.83 -3.73 7.63
CA ASP A 8 3.46 -2.42 7.85
C ASP A 8 4.93 -2.34 7.41
N SER A 9 5.79 -3.30 7.79
CA SER A 9 7.20 -3.43 7.38
C SER A 9 7.71 -4.89 7.54
N SER A 10 9.03 -5.10 7.63
CA SER A 10 9.65 -6.37 7.99
C SER A 10 9.34 -6.77 9.43
N LYS A 11 9.51 -8.05 9.74
CA LYS A 11 9.40 -8.57 11.11
C LYS A 11 10.43 -7.94 12.05
N GLU A 12 11.66 -7.76 11.56
CA GLU A 12 12.80 -7.24 12.30
C GLU A 12 12.61 -5.75 12.67
N PHE A 13 11.96 -4.97 11.81
CA PHE A 13 11.68 -3.56 12.03
C PHE A 13 10.35 -3.31 12.75
N TYR A 14 9.39 -4.25 12.70
CA TYR A 14 8.03 -4.06 13.22
C TYR A 14 7.98 -3.53 14.65
N GLY A 15 8.80 -4.10 15.54
CA GLY A 15 8.85 -3.74 16.96
C GLY A 15 9.38 -2.32 17.24
N GLN A 16 10.00 -1.67 16.26
CA GLN A 16 10.41 -0.26 16.37
C GLN A 16 9.26 0.71 16.15
N ILE A 17 8.19 0.27 15.45
CA ILE A 17 7.02 1.10 15.13
C ILE A 17 5.82 0.71 15.99
N ILE A 18 5.58 -0.60 16.18
CA ILE A 18 4.37 -1.13 16.81
C ILE A 18 4.77 -2.14 17.89
N THR A 19 4.38 -1.85 19.14
CA THR A 19 4.73 -2.68 20.31
C THR A 19 3.52 -3.33 20.98
N THR A 20 2.30 -2.89 20.66
CA THR A 20 1.05 -3.38 21.28
C THR A 20 0.52 -4.68 20.66
N ARG A 21 1.19 -5.18 19.62
CA ARG A 21 0.89 -6.42 18.90
C ARG A 21 2.18 -6.96 18.31
N THR A 22 2.22 -8.26 18.09
CA THR A 22 3.36 -8.96 17.49
C THR A 22 3.17 -9.14 15.98
N TYR A 23 4.28 -9.31 15.26
CA TYR A 23 4.25 -9.63 13.83
C TYR A 23 3.54 -10.98 13.58
N GLU A 24 3.75 -11.95 14.47
CA GLU A 24 3.12 -13.27 14.42
C GLU A 24 1.60 -13.20 14.59
N GLU A 25 1.07 -12.28 15.40
CA GLU A 25 -0.38 -12.07 15.51
C GLU A 25 -0.99 -11.57 14.19
N ARG A 26 -0.27 -10.70 13.47
CA ARG A 26 -0.68 -10.22 12.14
C ARG A 26 -0.79 -11.39 11.16
N LEU A 27 0.26 -12.22 11.08
CA LEU A 27 0.31 -13.38 10.21
C LEU A 27 -0.77 -14.41 10.55
N ARG A 28 -1.00 -14.69 11.84
CA ARG A 28 -2.07 -15.60 12.29
C ARG A 28 -3.46 -15.10 11.88
N THR A 29 -3.68 -13.79 11.94
CA THR A 29 -4.96 -13.20 11.53
C THR A 29 -5.15 -13.32 10.02
N LEU A 30 -4.12 -13.00 9.23
CA LEU A 30 -4.15 -13.16 7.77
C LEU A 30 -4.44 -14.60 7.35
N ALA A 31 -3.79 -15.58 7.98
CA ALA A 31 -4.06 -16.99 7.75
C ALA A 31 -5.51 -17.39 8.11
N SER A 32 -6.06 -16.83 9.18
CA SER A 32 -7.45 -17.08 9.60
C SER A 32 -8.46 -16.50 8.60
N VAL A 33 -8.21 -15.28 8.11
CA VAL A 33 -9.04 -14.61 7.10
C VAL A 33 -9.01 -15.40 5.79
N SER A 34 -7.82 -15.80 5.35
CA SER A 34 -7.64 -16.62 4.14
C SER A 34 -8.37 -17.96 4.25
N LYS A 35 -8.22 -18.68 5.38
CA LYS A 35 -8.93 -19.94 5.66
C LYS A 35 -10.45 -19.79 5.67
N ALA A 36 -10.96 -18.61 6.01
CA ALA A 36 -12.39 -18.30 5.96
C ALA A 36 -12.90 -17.99 4.55
N GLY A 37 -12.04 -18.02 3.52
CA GLY A 37 -12.42 -17.71 2.13
C GLY A 37 -12.63 -16.22 1.88
N ILE A 38 -12.15 -15.34 2.75
CA ILE A 38 -12.28 -13.89 2.62
C ILE A 38 -11.04 -13.35 1.89
N GLN A 39 -11.25 -12.48 0.91
CA GLN A 39 -10.14 -11.87 0.17
C GLN A 39 -9.26 -11.02 1.10
N VAL A 40 -7.95 -11.19 0.98
CA VAL A 40 -6.96 -10.53 1.83
C VAL A 40 -6.47 -9.25 1.18
N CYS A 41 -6.50 -8.15 1.93
CA CYS A 41 -5.82 -6.90 1.62
C CYS A 41 -4.70 -6.68 2.66
N SER A 42 -3.44 -6.80 2.24
CA SER A 42 -2.29 -6.68 3.14
C SER A 42 -1.08 -6.07 2.43
N GLY A 43 -0.51 -5.04 3.04
CA GLY A 43 0.66 -4.34 2.54
C GLY A 43 1.39 -3.61 3.67
N GLY A 44 1.96 -2.44 3.36
CA GLY A 44 2.71 -1.68 4.37
C GLY A 44 2.91 -0.20 4.06
N ILE A 45 3.80 0.42 4.84
CA ILE A 45 4.09 1.85 4.85
C ILE A 45 5.57 2.08 4.61
N ILE A 46 5.89 3.01 3.72
CA ILE A 46 7.25 3.35 3.29
C ILE A 46 7.65 4.72 3.83
N GLY A 47 8.83 4.83 4.43
CA GLY A 47 9.35 6.07 5.00
C GLY A 47 9.21 6.20 6.52
N MET A 48 8.94 5.11 7.23
CA MET A 48 8.92 5.06 8.70
C MET A 48 10.32 5.09 9.32
N GLY A 49 11.35 4.85 8.51
CA GLY A 49 12.75 4.70 8.93
C GLY A 49 13.30 3.30 8.67
N GLU A 50 12.50 2.44 8.06
CA GLU A 50 12.87 1.11 7.60
C GLU A 50 13.93 1.18 6.49
N SER A 51 14.79 0.17 6.42
CA SER A 51 15.77 0.02 5.35
C SER A 51 15.14 -0.54 4.07
N ILE A 52 15.88 -0.50 2.95
CA ILE A 52 15.47 -1.20 1.72
C ILE A 52 15.33 -2.71 1.98
N GLY A 53 16.21 -3.29 2.80
CA GLY A 53 16.13 -4.70 3.20
C GLY A 53 14.81 -5.02 3.90
N ASP A 54 14.33 -4.12 4.75
CA ASP A 54 13.05 -4.29 5.45
C ASP A 54 11.86 -4.27 4.49
N ARG A 55 11.88 -3.36 3.51
CA ARG A 55 10.86 -3.29 2.46
C ARG A 55 10.82 -4.57 1.63
N CYS A 56 12.00 -5.07 1.24
CA CYS A 56 12.12 -6.33 0.50
C CYS A 56 11.62 -7.51 1.35
N ALA A 57 12.01 -7.59 2.62
CA ALA A 57 11.57 -8.67 3.51
C ALA A 57 10.05 -8.68 3.71
N MET A 58 9.41 -7.51 3.81
CA MET A 58 7.95 -7.40 3.83
C MET A 58 7.33 -7.95 2.54
N LEU A 59 7.80 -7.53 1.36
CA LEU A 59 7.28 -8.02 0.08
C LEU A 59 7.50 -9.52 -0.10
N VAL A 60 8.66 -10.05 0.30
CA VAL A 60 8.95 -11.50 0.31
C VAL A 60 7.97 -12.24 1.22
N THR A 61 7.62 -11.66 2.37
CA THR A 61 6.66 -12.26 3.29
C THR A 61 5.26 -12.32 2.68
N LEU A 62 4.80 -11.23 2.07
CA LEU A 62 3.49 -11.16 1.38
C LEU A 62 3.43 -12.11 0.17
N ALA A 63 4.47 -12.14 -0.65
CA ALA A 63 4.53 -12.96 -1.85
C ALA A 63 4.60 -14.47 -1.57
N ASN A 64 5.14 -14.87 -0.41
CA ASN A 64 5.22 -16.28 0.02
C ASN A 64 3.99 -16.75 0.82
N MET A 65 2.96 -15.92 0.99
CA MET A 65 1.69 -16.39 1.53
C MET A 65 0.97 -17.27 0.49
N ASP A 66 0.18 -18.24 0.96
CA ASP A 66 -0.61 -19.13 0.11
C ASP A 66 -2.10 -19.07 0.47
N PRO A 67 -2.96 -18.49 -0.41
CA PRO A 67 -2.60 -17.65 -1.54
C PRO A 67 -1.95 -16.33 -1.09
N HIS A 68 -1.18 -15.69 -1.98
CA HIS A 68 -0.71 -14.32 -1.73
C HIS A 68 -1.90 -13.35 -1.64
N PRO A 69 -1.76 -12.17 -1.00
CA PRO A 69 -2.85 -11.21 -0.87
C PRO A 69 -3.50 -10.85 -2.22
N ASN A 70 -4.82 -10.68 -2.22
CA ASN A 70 -5.57 -10.22 -3.40
C ASN A 70 -5.33 -8.74 -3.68
N SER A 71 -5.05 -7.96 -2.64
CA SER A 71 -4.73 -6.54 -2.72
C SER A 71 -3.53 -6.22 -1.84
N VAL A 72 -2.55 -5.51 -2.39
CA VAL A 72 -1.31 -5.10 -1.72
C VAL A 72 -1.24 -3.57 -1.72
N PRO A 73 -1.68 -2.91 -0.66
CA PRO A 73 -1.53 -1.46 -0.53
C PRO A 73 -0.08 -1.06 -0.27
N VAL A 74 0.41 -0.10 -1.04
CA VAL A 74 1.67 0.60 -0.84
C VAL A 74 1.33 2.01 -0.38
N ASN A 75 1.67 2.31 0.88
CA ASN A 75 1.44 3.62 1.50
C ASN A 75 2.76 4.34 1.68
N ALA A 76 2.80 5.65 1.45
CA ALA A 76 3.86 6.48 2.00
C ALA A 76 3.48 6.85 3.44
N LEU A 77 4.49 7.00 4.31
CA LEU A 77 4.29 7.63 5.61
C LEU A 77 3.73 9.04 5.39
N VAL A 78 2.63 9.33 6.07
CA VAL A 78 2.12 10.70 6.22
C VAL A 78 2.48 11.13 7.63
N PRO A 79 3.48 12.01 7.82
CA PRO A 79 3.80 12.54 9.14
C PRO A 79 2.61 13.34 9.67
N VAL A 80 2.24 13.08 10.93
CA VAL A 80 1.12 13.76 11.60
C VAL A 80 1.62 14.27 12.94
N ASP A 81 1.35 15.54 13.21
CA ASP A 81 1.68 16.21 14.47
C ASP A 81 1.16 15.42 15.68
N GLY A 82 1.99 15.32 16.71
CA GLY A 82 1.77 14.53 17.92
C GLY A 82 2.15 13.06 17.80
N THR A 83 2.50 12.55 16.61
CA THR A 83 3.01 11.18 16.46
C THR A 83 4.53 11.14 16.60
N PRO A 84 5.12 10.02 17.07
CA PRO A 84 6.59 9.88 17.13
C PRO A 84 7.31 10.03 15.78
N LEU A 85 6.58 9.99 14.67
CA LEU A 85 7.11 10.10 13.31
C LEU A 85 6.81 11.45 12.64
N GLU A 86 6.29 12.44 13.38
CA GLU A 86 5.88 13.77 12.86
C GLU A 86 7.00 14.51 12.11
N GLY A 87 8.26 14.37 12.53
CA GLY A 87 9.41 15.06 11.94
C GLY A 87 10.07 14.34 10.77
N ARG A 88 9.51 13.21 10.29
CA ARG A 88 10.10 12.46 9.19
C ARG A 88 9.93 13.20 7.87
N ALA A 89 11.00 13.27 7.09
CA ALA A 89 10.95 13.80 5.73
C ALA A 89 10.05 12.91 4.84
N PRO A 90 9.32 13.50 3.88
CA PRO A 90 8.61 12.73 2.86
C PRO A 90 9.55 11.76 2.14
N ILE A 91 9.05 10.57 1.82
CA ILE A 91 9.81 9.61 1.01
C ILE A 91 10.01 10.16 -0.40
N ASP A 92 11.18 9.89 -0.99
CA ASP A 92 11.40 10.14 -2.42
C ASP A 92 10.33 9.40 -3.24
N PRO A 93 9.55 10.09 -4.11
CA PRO A 93 8.55 9.46 -4.95
C PRO A 93 9.06 8.27 -5.78
N VAL A 94 10.34 8.28 -6.18
CA VAL A 94 10.96 7.18 -6.92
C VAL A 94 10.99 5.87 -6.10
N GLU A 95 11.09 5.96 -4.78
CA GLU A 95 11.02 4.79 -3.90
C GLU A 95 9.63 4.14 -3.93
N LEU A 96 8.56 4.94 -4.01
CA LEU A 96 7.20 4.41 -4.17
C LEU A 96 7.00 3.77 -5.53
N VAL A 97 7.50 4.39 -6.60
CA VAL A 97 7.48 3.80 -7.95
C VAL A 97 8.19 2.44 -7.94
N ARG A 98 9.38 2.36 -7.33
CA ARG A 98 10.14 1.11 -7.19
C ARG A 98 9.38 0.07 -6.36
N MET A 99 8.72 0.47 -5.28
CA MET A 99 7.90 -0.42 -4.47
C MET A 99 6.70 -0.97 -5.26
N CYS A 100 6.00 -0.15 -6.02
CA CYS A 100 4.91 -0.59 -6.90
C CYS A 100 5.40 -1.58 -7.96
N ALA A 101 6.53 -1.29 -8.63
CA ALA A 101 7.14 -2.19 -9.61
C ALA A 101 7.51 -3.54 -8.99
N THR A 102 8.18 -3.51 -7.85
CA THR A 102 8.62 -4.73 -7.17
C THR A 102 7.44 -5.57 -6.71
N ALA A 103 6.41 -4.94 -6.12
CA ALA A 103 5.19 -5.63 -5.70
C ALA A 103 4.46 -6.26 -6.89
N ARG A 104 4.33 -5.54 -8.01
CA ARG A 104 3.71 -6.07 -9.25
C ARG A 104 4.47 -7.29 -9.77
N ILE A 105 5.80 -7.24 -9.83
CA ILE A 105 6.62 -8.36 -10.33
C ILE A 105 6.48 -9.60 -9.42
N MET A 106 6.51 -9.40 -8.10
CA MET A 106 6.45 -10.51 -7.14
C MET A 106 5.05 -11.11 -6.99
N MET A 107 4.00 -10.31 -7.18
CA MET A 107 2.60 -10.72 -7.00
C MET A 107 1.77 -10.31 -8.23
N PRO A 108 1.97 -10.96 -9.38
CA PRO A 108 1.44 -10.51 -10.68
C PRO A 108 -0.08 -10.45 -10.75
N HIS A 109 -0.79 -11.25 -9.95
CA HIS A 109 -2.25 -11.27 -9.90
C HIS A 109 -2.86 -10.38 -8.81
N ALA A 110 -2.04 -9.80 -7.93
CA ALA A 110 -2.54 -8.92 -6.89
C ALA A 110 -2.93 -7.56 -7.45
N THR A 111 -3.94 -6.94 -6.84
CA THR A 111 -4.21 -5.52 -6.99
C THR A 111 -3.15 -4.74 -6.20
N VAL A 112 -2.28 -3.99 -6.87
CA VAL A 112 -1.29 -3.13 -6.19
C VAL A 112 -1.92 -1.76 -6.02
N ARG A 113 -2.18 -1.36 -4.77
CA ARG A 113 -2.91 -0.13 -4.46
C ARG A 113 -1.99 0.99 -4.01
N LEU A 114 -1.85 2.02 -4.84
CA LEU A 114 -1.22 3.28 -4.43
C LEU A 114 -2.20 4.00 -3.48
N SER A 115 -1.87 4.04 -2.19
CA SER A 115 -2.83 4.34 -1.12
C SER A 115 -2.53 5.67 -0.42
N ALA A 116 -2.17 5.65 0.88
CA ALA A 116 -1.90 6.88 1.63
C ALA A 116 -0.62 7.57 1.13
N GLY A 117 -0.63 8.90 1.21
CA GLY A 117 0.48 9.76 0.78
C GLY A 117 0.43 10.21 -0.68
N ARG A 118 -0.64 9.90 -1.44
CA ARG A 118 -0.78 10.37 -2.83
C ARG A 118 -0.80 11.89 -2.97
N THR A 119 -1.35 12.60 -1.99
CA THR A 119 -1.44 14.08 -2.01
C THR A 119 -0.07 14.76 -2.00
N SER A 120 0.98 14.09 -1.52
CA SER A 120 2.34 14.63 -1.56
C SER A 120 3.11 14.24 -2.83
N LEU A 121 2.51 13.46 -3.73
CA LEU A 121 3.13 13.06 -4.99
C LEU A 121 2.75 14.02 -6.11
N SER A 122 3.73 14.38 -6.94
CA SER A 122 3.45 15.06 -8.20
C SER A 122 2.60 14.19 -9.13
N ARG A 123 1.94 14.83 -10.08
CA ARG A 123 1.18 14.14 -11.13
C ARG A 123 2.04 13.10 -11.85
N GLU A 124 3.26 13.46 -12.23
CA GLU A 124 4.21 12.58 -12.94
C GLU A 124 4.61 11.38 -12.08
N ALA A 125 4.82 11.57 -10.78
CA ALA A 125 5.14 10.48 -9.88
C ALA A 125 3.98 9.48 -9.76
N GLN A 126 2.73 9.98 -9.70
CA GLN A 126 1.57 9.10 -9.68
C GLN A 126 1.41 8.33 -11.00
N LEU A 127 1.60 9.00 -12.16
CA LEU A 127 1.61 8.35 -13.47
C LEU A 127 2.68 7.24 -13.53
N LEU A 128 3.89 7.50 -13.02
CA LEU A 128 4.95 6.51 -12.93
C LEU A 128 4.58 5.32 -12.04
N CYS A 129 3.87 5.54 -10.92
CA CYS A 129 3.38 4.45 -10.08
C CYS A 129 2.37 3.55 -10.83
N PHE A 130 1.46 4.13 -11.63
CA PHE A 130 0.54 3.36 -12.47
C PHE A 130 1.30 2.57 -13.54
N LEU A 131 2.24 3.20 -14.25
CA LEU A 131 3.10 2.52 -15.23
C LEU A 131 3.94 1.41 -14.61
N ALA A 132 4.40 1.57 -13.37
CA ALA A 132 5.14 0.57 -12.62
C ALA A 132 4.27 -0.64 -12.20
N GLY A 133 2.95 -0.52 -12.23
CA GLY A 133 2.03 -1.63 -11.99
C GLY A 133 1.04 -1.43 -10.85
N ALA A 134 0.98 -0.25 -10.25
CA ALA A 134 -0.17 0.12 -9.42
C ALA A 134 -1.42 0.16 -10.29
N ASN A 135 -2.53 -0.40 -9.80
CA ASN A 135 -3.79 -0.49 -10.54
C ASN A 135 -5.02 -0.24 -9.64
N SER A 136 -4.82 0.39 -8.49
CA SER A 136 -5.88 0.74 -7.55
C SER A 136 -5.46 1.95 -6.72
N ILE A 137 -6.45 2.76 -6.32
CA ILE A 137 -6.31 3.90 -5.42
C ILE A 137 -7.51 3.95 -4.44
N PHE A 138 -7.40 4.78 -3.41
CA PHE A 138 -8.58 5.30 -2.73
C PHE A 138 -9.07 6.55 -3.46
N TYR A 139 -10.37 6.57 -3.81
CA TYR A 139 -11.02 7.64 -4.56
C TYR A 139 -12.07 8.33 -3.70
N GLY A 140 -11.98 9.66 -3.58
CA GLY A 140 -12.80 10.47 -2.68
C GLY A 140 -11.97 11.54 -1.97
N GLU A 141 -12.61 12.46 -1.27
CA GLU A 141 -11.96 13.66 -0.70
C GLU A 141 -11.05 13.39 0.51
N LYS A 142 -11.23 12.25 1.19
CA LYS A 142 -10.46 11.87 2.39
C LYS A 142 -10.23 10.36 2.46
N LEU A 143 -9.17 9.98 3.16
CA LEU A 143 -8.90 8.60 3.55
C LEU A 143 -9.65 8.29 4.87
N LEU A 144 -8.92 7.99 5.93
CA LEU A 144 -9.47 7.79 7.28
C LEU A 144 -9.51 9.12 8.05
N THR A 145 -8.36 9.78 8.14
CA THR A 145 -8.18 11.04 8.91
C THR A 145 -7.45 12.13 8.12
N THR A 146 -6.80 11.77 7.01
CA THR A 146 -6.03 12.68 6.17
C THR A 146 -6.78 12.98 4.87
N GLY A 147 -6.48 14.15 4.28
CA GLY A 147 -6.96 14.51 2.96
C GLY A 147 -6.46 13.54 1.88
N ASN A 148 -7.20 13.45 0.79
CA ASN A 148 -6.89 12.65 -0.39
C ASN A 148 -6.98 13.56 -1.63
N PRO A 149 -6.41 13.20 -2.80
CA PRO A 149 -6.57 14.01 -4.01
C PRO A 149 -8.05 14.23 -4.35
N ASP A 150 -8.36 15.37 -4.97
CA ASP A 150 -9.72 15.64 -5.42
C ASP A 150 -10.15 14.63 -6.48
N THR A 151 -11.44 14.30 -6.51
CA THR A 151 -11.96 13.34 -7.47
C THR A 151 -11.81 13.80 -8.92
N SER A 152 -11.79 15.11 -9.18
CA SER A 152 -11.55 15.69 -10.50
C SER A 152 -10.10 15.54 -10.93
N ASP A 153 -9.14 15.73 -10.01
CA ASP A 153 -7.71 15.48 -10.26
C ASP A 153 -7.47 14.00 -10.57
N ASP A 154 -8.11 13.09 -9.83
CA ASP A 154 -8.04 11.65 -10.07
C ASP A 154 -8.60 11.28 -11.46
N ARG A 155 -9.72 11.88 -11.87
CA ARG A 155 -10.29 11.66 -13.22
C ARG A 155 -9.34 12.15 -14.32
N GLN A 156 -8.72 13.32 -14.14
CA GLN A 156 -7.75 13.82 -15.11
C GLN A 156 -6.51 12.93 -15.17
N LEU A 157 -5.99 12.50 -14.03
CA LEU A 157 -4.86 11.59 -13.93
C LEU A 157 -5.12 10.27 -14.66
N PHE A 158 -6.33 9.72 -14.56
CA PHE A 158 -6.72 8.50 -15.27
C PHE A 158 -6.78 8.71 -16.78
N ALA A 159 -7.34 9.84 -17.24
CA ALA A 159 -7.36 10.19 -18.65
C ALA A 159 -5.93 10.32 -19.21
N ASP A 160 -5.04 10.98 -18.46
CA ASP A 160 -3.65 11.17 -18.84
C ASP A 160 -2.84 9.85 -18.87
N ALA A 161 -3.15 8.93 -17.95
CA ALA A 161 -2.56 7.59 -17.91
C ALA A 161 -3.14 6.65 -18.98
N GLY A 162 -4.24 7.02 -19.65
CA GLY A 162 -4.96 6.15 -20.56
C GLY A 162 -5.61 4.94 -19.88
N ILE A 163 -5.97 5.06 -18.60
CA ILE A 163 -6.56 3.98 -17.80
C ILE A 163 -8.05 4.24 -17.57
N SER A 164 -8.83 3.16 -17.53
CA SER A 164 -10.27 3.19 -17.27
C SER A 164 -10.58 2.52 -15.93
N ALA A 165 -11.64 2.98 -15.28
CA ALA A 165 -12.14 2.31 -14.08
C ALA A 165 -12.59 0.89 -14.43
N LEU A 166 -12.36 -0.04 -13.50
CA LEU A 166 -12.90 -1.39 -13.62
C LEU A 166 -14.43 -1.31 -13.57
N GLU A 167 -15.11 -1.92 -14.54
CA GLU A 167 -16.56 -2.06 -14.45
C GLU A 167 -16.91 -2.95 -13.25
N PRO A 168 -17.88 -2.56 -12.41
CA PRO A 168 -18.34 -3.43 -11.35
C PRO A 168 -18.90 -4.70 -11.97
N GLU A 169 -18.46 -5.86 -11.49
CA GLU A 169 -19.14 -7.12 -11.79
C GLU A 169 -20.58 -7.00 -11.27
N LEU A 170 -21.53 -6.88 -12.20
CA LEU A 170 -22.94 -6.96 -11.89
C LEU A 170 -23.21 -8.41 -11.45
N ALA A 171 -23.54 -8.59 -10.17
CA ALA A 171 -23.97 -9.86 -9.60
C ALA A 171 -25.31 -10.31 -10.20
#